data_AF-A0A3D0IBI0-F1
#
_entry.id   AF-A0A3D0IBI0-F1
#
_cell.length_a   1.000
_cell.length_b   1.000
_cell.length_c   1.000
_cell.angle_alpha   90.00
_cell.angle_beta   90.00
_cell.angle_gamma   90.00
#
_symmetry.space_group_name_H-M   'P 1'
#
loop_
_entity.id
_entity.type
_entity.pdbx_description
1 polymer ?
#
loop_
_entity_poly.entity_id
_entity_poly.type
_entity_poly.pdbx_seq_one_letter_code
_entity_poly.pdbx_strand_id
1 'polypeptide(L)'
;MLRSAVGAAILGVLGAMPVNAIECSKWSRLGDAEKTETLYRMIQAKLASGEFGEYTSVRHAAVRQCLEQAVPGIRQDFDGTCSQGLSADMEALDRIFEGYVASCIP
;
A
#
# COMPACT_ATOMS: atom_id res chain seq x y z
N MET A 1 10.00 16.25 -51.87
CA MET A 1 9.26 15.06 -51.39
C MET A 1 9.69 14.79 -49.97
N LEU A 2 8.71 14.83 -49.05
CA LEU A 2 8.86 14.82 -47.59
C LEU A 2 9.58 13.55 -47.10
N ARG A 3 10.60 13.71 -46.25
CA ARG A 3 11.05 12.64 -45.35
C ARG A 3 10.26 12.77 -44.06
N SER A 4 9.29 11.89 -43.89
CA SER A 4 8.43 11.78 -42.71
C SER A 4 9.26 11.68 -41.42
N ALA A 5 9.01 12.61 -40.51
CA ALA A 5 9.41 12.51 -39.12
C ALA A 5 8.61 11.37 -38.48
N VAL A 6 9.28 10.28 -38.12
CA VAL A 6 8.69 9.25 -37.26
C VAL A 6 8.77 9.77 -35.83
N GLY A 7 7.70 10.44 -35.42
CA GLY A 7 7.43 10.71 -34.01
C GLY A 7 7.07 9.40 -33.32
N ALA A 8 7.95 8.92 -32.46
CA ALA A 8 7.61 7.90 -31.46
C ALA A 8 7.42 8.63 -30.12
N ALA A 9 6.23 9.19 -29.93
CA ALA A 9 5.76 9.58 -28.61
C ALA A 9 5.46 8.31 -27.83
N ILE A 10 6.46 7.79 -27.11
CA ILE A 10 6.22 6.80 -26.05
C ILE A 10 5.65 7.60 -24.87
N LEU A 11 4.34 7.85 -24.90
CA LEU A 11 3.57 8.17 -23.71
C LEU A 11 3.64 6.95 -22.81
N GLY A 12 4.63 6.93 -21.92
CA GLY A 12 4.69 6.00 -20.82
C GLY A 12 3.44 6.18 -19.99
N VAL A 13 2.51 5.23 -20.11
CA VAL A 13 1.48 5.01 -19.11
C VAL A 13 2.24 4.63 -17.84
N LEU A 14 2.56 5.62 -17.01
CA LEU A 14 2.82 5.43 -15.60
C LEU A 14 1.51 4.90 -15.02
N GLY A 15 1.27 3.60 -15.21
CA GLY A 15 0.33 2.88 -14.38
C GLY A 15 0.83 3.08 -12.96
N ALA A 16 0.09 3.86 -12.18
CA ALA A 16 0.23 3.87 -10.74
C ALA A 16 -0.03 2.44 -10.30
N MET A 17 1.04 1.63 -10.23
CA MET A 17 0.96 0.35 -9.56
C MET A 17 0.50 0.70 -8.14
N PRO A 18 -0.60 0.12 -7.64
CA PRO A 18 -1.07 0.43 -6.30
C PRO A 18 0.07 0.09 -5.36
N VAL A 19 0.67 1.14 -4.78
CA VAL A 19 1.89 1.05 -3.99
C VAL A 19 1.66 0.24 -2.69
N ASN A 20 0.40 -0.05 -2.37
CA ASN A 20 -0.05 -0.68 -1.13
C ASN A 20 -0.63 -2.10 -1.32
N ALA A 21 -0.53 -2.67 -2.51
CA ALA A 21 -1.33 -3.83 -2.86
C ALA A 21 -0.47 -5.11 -2.82
N ILE A 22 -0.68 -5.94 -1.79
CA ILE A 22 -0.12 -7.29 -1.69
C ILE A 22 -1.21 -8.32 -1.97
N GLU A 23 -0.89 -9.39 -2.68
CA GLU A 23 -1.80 -10.51 -2.88
C GLU A 23 -1.72 -11.51 -1.71
N CYS A 24 -2.82 -12.17 -1.38
CA CYS A 24 -2.84 -13.25 -0.39
C CYS A 24 -1.91 -14.42 -0.72
N SER A 25 -1.70 -14.69 -2.01
CA SER A 25 -0.75 -15.70 -2.51
C SER A 25 0.69 -15.38 -2.09
N LYS A 26 1.06 -14.09 -2.11
CA LYS A 26 2.36 -13.57 -1.72
C LYS A 26 2.46 -13.46 -0.21
N TRP A 27 1.43 -12.90 0.44
CA TRP A 27 1.37 -12.72 1.88
C TRP A 27 1.53 -14.04 2.66
N SER A 28 0.84 -15.10 2.22
CA SER A 28 0.89 -16.41 2.89
C SER A 28 2.25 -17.10 2.81
N ARG A 29 3.13 -16.68 1.90
CA ARG A 29 4.51 -17.21 1.74
C ARG A 29 5.53 -16.47 2.60
N LEU A 30 5.18 -15.31 3.16
CA LEU A 30 6.06 -14.53 4.01
C LEU A 30 6.12 -15.10 5.42
N GLY A 31 7.31 -15.13 5.99
CA GLY A 31 7.50 -15.35 7.43
C GLY A 31 7.09 -14.13 8.26
N ASP A 32 6.96 -14.30 9.57
CA ASP A 32 6.48 -13.27 10.50
C ASP A 32 7.27 -11.94 10.42
N ALA A 33 8.59 -12.04 10.32
CA ALA A 33 9.46 -10.87 10.18
C ALA A 33 9.23 -10.15 8.84
N GLU A 34 9.10 -10.91 7.75
CA GLU A 34 8.89 -10.36 6.40
C GLU A 34 7.51 -9.71 6.26
N LYS A 35 6.47 -10.28 6.89
CA LYS A 35 5.13 -9.67 6.98
C LYS A 35 5.19 -8.32 7.69
N THR A 36 5.90 -8.27 8.81
CA THR A 36 6.08 -7.05 9.60
C THR A 36 6.83 -5.98 8.79
N GLU A 37 7.95 -6.34 8.16
CA GLU A 37 8.71 -5.43 7.29
C GLU A 37 7.87 -4.93 6.10
N THR A 38 7.05 -5.82 5.53
CA THR A 38 6.14 -5.47 4.42
C THR A 38 5.13 -4.43 4.84
N LEU A 39 4.52 -4.56 6.02
CA LEU A 39 3.59 -3.57 6.56
C LEU A 39 4.29 -2.22 6.82
N TYR A 40 5.50 -2.21 7.37
CA TYR A 40 6.26 -0.97 7.54
C TYR A 40 6.55 -0.28 6.19
N ARG A 41 6.88 -1.04 5.14
CA ARG A 41 7.06 -0.49 3.79
C ARG A 41 5.75 0.11 3.25
N MET A 42 4.62 -0.57 3.42
CA MET A 42 3.31 -0.06 3.03
C MET A 42 2.97 1.25 3.76
N ILE A 43 3.22 1.32 5.07
CA ILE A 43 3.03 2.54 5.87
C ILE A 43 3.90 3.69 5.33
N GLN A 44 5.20 3.44 5.10
CA GLN A 44 6.10 4.46 4.56
C GLN A 44 5.63 4.95 3.19
N ALA A 45 5.20 4.05 2.33
CA ALA A 45 4.78 4.39 0.98
C ALA A 45 3.45 5.14 0.96
N LYS A 46 2.51 4.78 1.85
CA LYS A 46 1.26 5.51 2.07
C LYS A 46 1.51 6.92 2.60
N LEU A 47 2.40 7.10 3.57
CA LEU A 47 2.77 8.43 4.07
C LEU A 47 3.54 9.27 3.03
N ALA A 48 4.33 8.63 2.18
CA ALA A 48 5.01 9.29 1.08
C ALA A 48 4.08 9.61 -0.10
N SER A 49 2.85 9.07 -0.10
CA SER A 49 1.84 9.39 -1.10
C SER A 49 1.39 10.85 -0.95
N GLY A 50 0.98 11.46 -2.06
CA GLY A 50 0.47 12.83 -2.07
C GLY A 50 -0.81 13.04 -1.24
N GLU A 51 -1.43 11.97 -0.75
CA GLU A 51 -2.66 12.01 0.07
C GLU A 51 -2.47 12.78 1.38
N PHE A 52 -1.25 12.80 1.92
CA PHE A 52 -0.89 13.54 3.13
C PHE A 52 -0.15 14.85 2.81
N GLY A 53 -0.26 15.38 1.59
CA GLY A 53 0.51 16.54 1.13
C GLY A 53 0.29 17.81 1.95
N GLU A 54 -0.88 17.97 2.56
CA GLU A 54 -1.22 19.13 3.41
C GLU A 54 -0.83 18.94 4.89
N TYR A 55 -0.33 17.76 5.26
CA TYR A 55 -0.05 17.45 6.66
C TYR A 55 1.28 18.08 7.07
N THR A 56 1.30 18.69 8.25
CA THR A 56 2.55 19.13 8.87
C THR A 56 3.42 17.92 9.22
N SER A 57 4.73 18.13 9.40
CA SER A 57 5.65 17.08 9.85
C SER A 57 5.20 16.40 11.15
N VAL A 58 4.60 17.17 12.05
CA VAL A 58 4.04 16.67 13.32
C VAL A 58 2.84 15.75 13.06
N ARG A 59 1.92 16.14 12.17
CA ARG A 59 0.75 15.31 11.84
C ARG A 59 1.17 14.03 11.11
N HIS A 60 2.17 14.12 10.22
CA HIS A 60 2.80 12.96 9.59
C HIS A 60 3.37 11.97 10.61
N ALA A 61 4.12 12.47 11.60
CA ALA A 61 4.68 11.64 12.65
C ALA A 61 3.59 10.97 13.51
N ALA A 62 2.50 11.67 13.81
CA ALA A 62 1.38 11.12 14.56
C ALA A 62 0.67 9.99 13.80
N VAL A 63 0.36 10.18 12.52
CA VAL A 63 -0.25 9.13 11.67
C VAL A 63 0.68 7.93 11.56
N ARG A 64 1.99 8.16 11.35
CA ARG A 64 3.00 7.09 11.33
C ARG A 64 2.96 6.28 12.61
N GLN A 65 3.07 6.93 13.76
CA GLN A 65 3.11 6.26 15.05
C GLN A 65 1.83 5.44 15.30
N CYS A 66 0.66 5.96 14.91
CA CYS A 66 -0.60 5.21 15.00
C CYS A 66 -0.58 3.94 14.14
N LEU A 67 -0.18 4.06 12.87
CA LEU A 67 -0.10 2.92 11.95
C LEU A 67 0.92 1.88 12.39
N GLU A 68 2.09 2.29 12.88
CA GLU A 68 3.13 1.39 13.39
C GLU A 68 2.64 0.60 14.61
N GLN A 69 1.84 1.22 15.49
CA GLN A 69 1.21 0.52 16.62
C GLN A 69 0.10 -0.45 16.17
N ALA A 70 -0.56 -0.16 15.04
CA ALA A 70 -1.59 -1.01 14.46
C ALA A 70 -1.05 -2.23 13.70
N VAL A 71 0.26 -2.31 13.41
CA VAL A 71 0.89 -3.40 12.63
C VAL A 71 0.49 -4.80 13.10
N PRO A 72 0.46 -5.15 14.41
CA PRO A 72 0.02 -6.47 14.86
C PRO A 72 -1.43 -6.78 14.47
N GLY A 73 -2.33 -5.79 14.55
CA GLY A 73 -3.74 -5.92 14.17
C GLY A 73 -3.90 -6.06 12.66
N ILE A 74 -3.23 -5.21 11.88
CA ILE A 74 -3.23 -5.30 10.41
C ILE A 74 -2.75 -6.69 9.95
N ARG A 75 -1.67 -7.20 10.55
CA ARG A 75 -1.12 -8.54 10.25
C ARG A 75 -2.16 -9.63 10.51
N GLN A 76 -2.81 -9.58 11.67
CA GLN A 76 -3.83 -10.55 12.06
C GLN A 76 -5.01 -10.54 11.09
N ASP A 77 -5.47 -9.35 10.66
CA ASP A 77 -6.58 -9.23 9.72
C ASP A 77 -6.20 -9.70 8.31
N PHE A 78 -4.96 -9.45 7.88
CA PHE A 78 -4.44 -9.99 6.62
C PHE A 78 -4.38 -11.52 6.68
N ASP A 79 -3.86 -12.11 7.76
CA ASP A 79 -3.82 -13.55 7.96
C ASP A 79 -5.22 -14.19 8.00
N GLY A 80 -6.15 -13.56 8.72
CA GLY A 80 -7.55 -13.97 8.79
C GLY A 80 -8.25 -13.92 7.43
N THR A 81 -7.95 -12.89 6.63
CA THR A 81 -8.52 -12.72 5.29
C THR A 81 -7.93 -13.73 4.30
N CYS A 82 -6.62 -13.95 4.33
CA CYS A 82 -5.95 -14.85 3.39
C CYS A 82 -6.15 -16.34 3.71
N SER A 83 -6.48 -16.70 4.94
CA SER A 83 -6.78 -18.08 5.35
C SER A 83 -8.17 -18.57 4.94
N GLN A 84 -9.12 -17.68 4.62
CA GLN A 84 -10.50 -18.04 4.26
C GLN A 84 -10.70 -18.49 2.81
N GLY A 85 -9.64 -18.57 1.99
CA GLY A 85 -9.69 -19.12 0.63
C GLY A 85 -9.98 -18.08 -0.47
N LEU A 86 -8.91 -17.62 -1.09
CA LEU A 86 -8.70 -17.38 -2.54
C LEU A 86 -9.85 -16.80 -3.38
N SER A 87 -10.27 -15.58 -3.09
CA SER A 87 -10.47 -14.47 -4.03
C SER A 87 -10.58 -13.15 -3.26
N ALA A 88 -9.87 -13.06 -2.12
CA ALA A 88 -9.60 -11.76 -1.52
C ALA A 88 -8.60 -11.11 -2.47
N ASP A 89 -9.14 -10.62 -3.58
CA ASP A 89 -8.45 -9.81 -4.56
C ASP A 89 -7.68 -8.77 -3.76
N MET A 90 -6.49 -8.44 -4.21
CA MET A 90 -5.63 -7.38 -3.73
C MET A 90 -6.37 -6.18 -3.08
N GLU A 91 -7.56 -5.83 -3.59
CA GLU A 91 -8.55 -4.90 -3.02
C GLU A 91 -9.00 -5.19 -1.57
N ALA A 92 -9.19 -6.43 -1.14
CA ALA A 92 -9.61 -6.76 0.22
C ALA A 92 -8.53 -6.40 1.26
N LEU A 93 -7.27 -6.73 0.97
CA LEU A 93 -6.15 -6.36 1.83
C LEU A 93 -5.90 -4.85 1.81
N ASP A 94 -6.05 -4.23 0.63
CA ASP A 94 -6.00 -2.78 0.49
C ASP A 94 -7.10 -2.10 1.33
N ARG A 95 -8.36 -2.55 1.25
CA ARG A 95 -9.47 -2.04 2.08
C ARG A 95 -9.21 -2.17 3.58
N ILE A 96 -8.62 -3.27 4.03
CA ILE A 96 -8.24 -3.44 5.43
C ILE A 96 -7.21 -2.38 5.81
N PHE A 97 -6.13 -2.26 5.04
CA PHE A 97 -5.07 -1.31 5.31
C PHE A 97 -5.57 0.14 5.29
N GLU A 98 -6.36 0.51 4.29
CA GLU A 98 -7.00 1.83 4.18
C GLU A 98 -7.95 2.12 5.36
N GLY A 99 -8.64 1.11 5.88
CA GLY A 99 -9.44 1.24 7.11
C GLY A 99 -8.61 1.65 8.33
N TYR A 100 -7.42 1.04 8.49
CA TYR A 100 -6.48 1.44 9.54
C TYR A 100 -5.92 2.85 9.31
N VAL A 101 -5.58 3.19 8.06
CA VAL A 101 -5.13 4.55 7.71
C VAL A 101 -6.20 5.59 8.07
N ALA A 102 -7.44 5.36 7.67
CA ALA A 102 -8.55 6.25 7.99
C ALA A 102 -8.76 6.41 9.50
N SER A 103 -8.59 5.33 10.28
CA SER A 103 -8.69 5.37 11.75
C SER A 103 -7.59 6.20 12.44
N CYS A 104 -6.45 6.37 11.76
CA CYS A 104 -5.30 7.13 12.26
C CYS A 104 -5.31 8.60 11.82
N ILE A 105 -6.25 9.01 10.97
CA ILE A 105 -6.42 10.40 10.56
C ILE A 105 -7.28 11.13 11.61
N PRO A 106 -6.76 12.18 12.27
CA PRO A 106 -7.49 12.95 13.28
C PRO A 106 -8.43 13.99 12.67
#